data_AF-A0A522BZB5-F1
#
_entry.id   AF-A0A522BZB5-F1
#
_cell.length_a   1.000
_cell.length_b   1.000
_cell.length_c   1.000
_cell.angle_alpha   90.00
_cell.angle_beta   90.00
_cell.angle_gamma   90.00
#
_symmetry.space_group_name_H-M   'P 1'
#
loop_
_entity.id
_entity.type
_entity.pdbx_description
1 polymer ?
#
loop_
_entity_poly.entity_id
_entity_poly.type
_entity_poly.pdbx_seq_one_letter_code
_entity_poly.pdbx_strand_id
1 'polypeptide(L)'
;MGKTTIKKRSYSSLITDLASLIEQGRKTVVRYVNTALVTTYWFIGRRIVEYEQGGKERAEYGDVLLERLAKDLSKKFRKGFGRENLRLMRQFYLTYQSPKISQTVSGKLDKENSETMSRNSKTALAIRCYPERFALSWSHYRLLLRFDEP
;
A
#
# COMPACT_ATOMS: atom_id res chain seq x y z
N MET A 1 44.00 -37.63 14.91
CA MET A 1 43.49 -37.32 13.56
C MET A 1 42.02 -37.74 13.49
N GLY A 2 41.08 -36.80 13.70
CA GLY A 2 39.64 -37.07 13.67
C GLY A 2 39.12 -37.01 12.24
N LYS A 3 38.56 -38.12 11.74
CA LYS A 3 37.95 -38.20 10.42
C LYS A 3 36.62 -37.44 10.43
N THR A 4 36.56 -36.29 9.75
CA THR A 4 35.32 -35.53 9.55
C THR A 4 34.36 -36.35 8.69
N THR A 5 33.35 -36.94 9.30
CA THR A 5 32.33 -37.73 8.60
C THR A 5 31.31 -36.78 7.97
N ILE A 6 31.42 -36.56 6.65
CA ILE A 6 30.45 -35.75 5.91
C ILE A 6 29.12 -36.53 5.84
N LYS A 7 28.13 -36.10 6.63
CA LYS A 7 26.78 -36.65 6.63
C LYS A 7 26.13 -36.37 5.27
N LYS A 8 25.98 -37.40 4.42
CA LYS A 8 25.34 -37.31 3.10
C LYS A 8 23.88 -36.86 3.28
N ARG A 9 23.57 -35.61 2.90
CA ARG A 9 22.19 -35.10 2.93
C ARG A 9 21.34 -35.91 1.94
N SER A 10 20.16 -36.36 2.36
CA SER A 10 19.24 -37.12 1.49
C SER A 10 18.68 -36.19 0.41
N TYR A 11 18.48 -36.69 -0.81
CA TYR A 11 17.84 -35.93 -1.90
C TYR A 11 16.49 -35.33 -1.46
N SER A 12 15.72 -36.06 -0.65
CA SER A 12 14.47 -35.57 -0.04
C SER A 12 14.67 -34.29 0.76
N SER A 13 15.71 -34.22 1.60
CA SER A 13 16.02 -33.02 2.39
C SER A 13 16.41 -31.84 1.51
N LEU A 14 17.12 -32.07 0.39
CA LEU A 14 17.40 -31.02 -0.58
C LEU A 14 16.12 -30.48 -1.22
N ILE A 15 15.19 -31.37 -1.61
CA ILE A 15 13.89 -30.97 -2.17
C ILE A 15 13.08 -30.15 -1.16
N THR A 16 13.04 -30.56 0.12
CA THR A 16 12.35 -29.80 1.19
C THR A 16 13.00 -28.42 1.39
N ASP A 17 14.32 -28.35 1.40
CA ASP A 17 15.06 -27.09 1.57
C ASP A 17 14.77 -26.13 0.39
N LEU A 18 14.80 -26.64 -0.85
CA LEU A 18 14.50 -25.85 -2.04
C LEU A 18 13.04 -25.39 -2.08
N ALA A 19 12.09 -26.26 -1.72
CA ALA A 19 10.67 -25.90 -1.65
C ALA A 19 10.43 -24.80 -0.60
N SER A 20 11.07 -24.89 0.57
CA SER A 20 11.00 -23.87 1.61
C SER A 20 11.56 -22.53 1.13
N LEU A 21 12.70 -22.55 0.42
CA LEU A 21 13.30 -21.34 -0.14
C LEU A 21 12.38 -20.66 -1.18
N ILE A 22 11.78 -21.45 -2.07
CA ILE A 22 10.81 -20.95 -3.07
C ILE A 22 9.60 -20.32 -2.37
N GLU A 23 9.07 -20.98 -1.35
CA GLU A 23 7.90 -20.50 -0.62
C GLU A 23 8.20 -19.20 0.13
N GLN A 24 9.37 -19.09 0.76
CA GLN A 24 9.83 -17.85 1.39
C GLN A 24 9.99 -16.71 0.36
N GLY A 25 10.56 -17.02 -0.81
CA GLY A 25 10.68 -16.05 -1.91
C GLY A 25 9.31 -15.54 -2.37
N ARG A 26 8.35 -16.43 -2.60
CA ARG A 26 6.97 -16.08 -2.98
C ARG A 26 6.29 -15.20 -1.94
N LYS A 27 6.37 -15.58 -0.65
CA LYS A 27 5.81 -14.78 0.46
C LYS A 27 6.40 -13.38 0.50
N THR A 28 7.71 -13.26 0.29
CA THR A 28 8.41 -11.97 0.26
C THR A 28 7.91 -11.07 -0.88
N VAL A 29 7.77 -11.63 -2.08
CA VAL A 29 7.23 -10.91 -3.25
C VAL A 29 5.79 -10.44 -2.98
N VAL A 30 4.93 -11.32 -2.49
CA VAL A 30 3.53 -10.98 -2.18
C VAL A 30 3.45 -9.84 -1.15
N ARG A 31 4.27 -9.88 -0.09
CA ARG A 31 4.34 -8.81 0.91
C ARG A 31 4.73 -7.48 0.27
N TYR A 32 5.79 -7.47 -0.54
CA TYR A 32 6.27 -6.26 -1.21
C TYR A 32 5.20 -5.66 -2.13
N VAL A 33 4.55 -6.50 -2.95
CA VAL A 33 3.47 -6.07 -3.84
C VAL A 33 2.30 -5.49 -3.04
N ASN A 34 1.87 -6.16 -1.97
CA ASN A 34 0.78 -5.68 -1.12
C ASN A 34 1.09 -4.30 -0.53
N THR A 35 2.29 -4.14 0.04
CA THR A 35 2.74 -2.86 0.60
C THR A 35 2.76 -1.76 -0.46
N ALA A 36 3.33 -2.03 -1.64
CA ALA A 36 3.38 -1.05 -2.72
C ALA A 36 1.98 -0.64 -3.19
N LEU A 37 1.07 -1.61 -3.32
CA LEU A 37 -0.33 -1.36 -3.71
C LEU A 37 -1.07 -0.51 -2.68
N VAL A 38 -1.05 -0.90 -1.41
CA VAL A 38 -1.78 -0.17 -0.35
C VAL A 38 -1.23 1.25 -0.21
N THR A 39 0.09 1.41 -0.26
CA THR A 39 0.73 2.73 -0.22
C THR A 39 0.28 3.59 -1.39
N THR A 40 0.26 3.03 -2.61
CA THR A 40 -0.21 3.74 -3.81
C THR A 40 -1.67 4.17 -3.67
N TYR A 41 -2.53 3.28 -3.17
CA TYR A 41 -3.96 3.56 -2.96
C TYR A 41 -4.19 4.66 -1.91
N TRP A 42 -3.40 4.67 -0.84
CA TRP A 42 -3.41 5.76 0.14
C TRP A 42 -3.06 7.11 -0.51
N PHE A 43 -2.00 7.15 -1.33
CA PHE A 43 -1.61 8.36 -2.04
C PHE A 43 -2.65 8.81 -3.07
N ILE A 44 -3.32 7.88 -3.75
CA ILE A 44 -4.42 8.23 -4.65
C ILE A 44 -5.56 8.89 -3.86
N GLY A 45 -5.96 8.29 -2.74
CA GLY A 45 -6.96 8.88 -1.84
C GLY A 45 -6.60 10.29 -1.39
N ARG A 46 -5.34 10.48 -0.98
CA ARG A 46 -4.78 11.79 -0.64
C ARG A 46 -4.95 12.80 -1.76
N ARG A 47 -4.60 12.42 -3.00
CA ARG A 47 -4.70 13.33 -4.16
C ARG A 47 -6.13 13.70 -4.50
N ILE A 48 -7.06 12.77 -4.34
CA ILE A 48 -8.49 13.05 -4.53
C ILE A 48 -8.96 14.10 -3.50
N VAL A 49 -8.66 13.88 -2.22
CA VAL A 49 -9.07 14.81 -1.15
C VAL A 49 -8.41 16.18 -1.28
N GLU A 50 -7.10 16.25 -1.56
CA GLU A 50 -6.40 17.51 -1.81
C GLU A 50 -7.03 18.29 -2.98
N TYR A 51 -7.44 17.59 -4.04
CA TYR A 51 -8.09 18.21 -5.20
C TYR A 51 -9.50 18.74 -4.86
N GLU A 52 -10.28 17.99 -4.09
CA GLU A 52 -11.62 18.41 -3.62
C GLU A 52 -11.54 19.66 -2.73
N GLN A 53 -10.56 19.71 -1.80
CA GLN A 53 -10.37 20.83 -0.88
C GLN A 53 -9.95 22.13 -1.59
N GLY A 54 -9.15 22.02 -2.67
CA GLY A 54 -8.80 23.15 -3.53
C GLY A 54 -9.96 23.68 -4.39
N GLY A 55 -11.10 22.98 -4.40
CA GLY A 55 -12.26 23.22 -5.26
C GLY A 55 -13.58 23.51 -4.55
N LYS A 56 -13.56 23.98 -3.29
CA LYS A 56 -14.75 24.34 -2.47
C LYS A 56 -15.85 23.25 -2.47
N GLU A 57 -15.69 22.29 -1.57
CA GLU A 57 -16.60 21.18 -1.26
C GLU A 57 -18.08 21.42 -1.61
N ARG A 58 -18.57 20.68 -2.60
CA ARG A 58 -19.97 20.22 -2.66
C ARG A 58 -19.94 18.71 -2.80
N ALA A 59 -20.73 17.98 -2.02
CA ALA A 59 -20.80 16.51 -2.10
C ALA A 59 -21.08 16.02 -3.53
N GLU A 60 -21.89 16.77 -4.28
CA GLU A 60 -22.20 16.53 -5.69
C GLU A 60 -20.96 16.66 -6.62
N TYR A 61 -20.01 17.53 -6.28
CA TYR A 61 -18.76 17.69 -7.04
C TYR A 61 -17.82 16.48 -6.85
N GLY A 62 -17.78 15.90 -5.64
CA GLY A 62 -16.96 14.72 -5.33
C GLY A 62 -17.43 13.48 -6.10
N ASP A 63 -18.73 13.25 -6.19
CA ASP A 63 -19.27 12.12 -6.97
C ASP A 63 -18.99 12.25 -8.47
N VAL A 64 -19.16 13.46 -9.03
CA VAL A 64 -18.84 13.72 -10.45
C VAL A 64 -17.34 13.56 -10.71
N LEU A 65 -16.49 13.98 -9.78
CA LEU A 65 -15.04 13.79 -9.88
C LEU A 65 -14.67 12.31 -9.91
N LEU A 66 -15.24 11.50 -9.00
CA LEU A 66 -14.97 10.07 -8.94
C LEU A 66 -15.43 9.34 -10.22
N GLU A 67 -16.56 9.72 -10.80
CA GLU A 67 -17.02 9.17 -12.09
C GLU A 67 -16.06 9.50 -13.24
N ARG A 68 -15.60 10.77 -13.33
CA ARG A 68 -14.63 11.20 -14.35
C ARG A 68 -13.30 10.46 -14.19
N LEU A 69 -12.77 10.41 -12.97
CA LEU A 69 -11.55 9.68 -12.65
C LEU A 69 -11.69 8.19 -12.99
N ALA A 70 -12.83 7.57 -12.68
CA ALA A 70 -13.07 6.18 -12.97
C ALA A 70 -13.00 5.89 -14.47
N LYS A 71 -13.64 6.73 -15.30
CA LYS A 71 -13.61 6.62 -16.76
C LYS A 71 -12.19 6.76 -17.31
N ASP A 72 -11.49 7.82 -16.89
CA ASP A 72 -10.16 8.15 -17.43
C ASP A 72 -9.08 7.15 -16.98
N LEU A 73 -9.09 6.77 -15.70
CA LEU A 73 -8.14 5.80 -15.16
C LEU A 73 -8.43 4.37 -15.64
N SER A 74 -9.69 3.98 -15.80
CA SER A 74 -10.02 2.67 -16.37
C SER A 74 -9.60 2.58 -17.84
N LYS A 75 -9.67 3.68 -18.60
CA LYS A 75 -9.15 3.72 -19.97
C LYS A 75 -7.63 3.53 -20.02
N LYS A 76 -6.90 4.07 -19.05
CA LYS A 76 -5.43 4.06 -19.01
C LYS A 76 -4.84 2.79 -18.36
N PHE A 77 -5.45 2.31 -17.28
CA PHE A 77 -4.90 1.26 -16.42
C PHE A 77 -5.81 0.01 -16.33
N ARG A 78 -6.95 0.00 -17.02
CA ARG A 78 -7.93 -1.11 -17.04
C ARG A 78 -8.54 -1.37 -15.66
N LYS A 79 -8.47 -2.62 -15.17
CA LYS A 79 -9.16 -3.09 -13.97
C LYS A 79 -8.60 -2.44 -12.70
N GLY A 80 -9.46 -2.25 -11.71
CA GLY A 80 -9.06 -1.74 -10.39
C GLY A 80 -9.17 -0.23 -10.22
N PHE A 81 -9.68 0.52 -11.20
CA PHE A 81 -9.89 1.97 -11.07
C PHE A 81 -11.33 2.39 -11.38
N GLY A 82 -12.30 1.54 -11.05
CA GLY A 82 -13.72 1.92 -11.09
C GLY A 82 -14.08 2.88 -9.95
N ARG A 83 -15.24 3.54 -10.07
CA ARG A 83 -15.72 4.55 -9.10
C ARG A 83 -15.68 4.05 -7.66
N GLU A 84 -16.19 2.83 -7.42
CA GLU A 84 -16.22 2.25 -6.08
C GLU A 84 -14.82 2.08 -5.48
N ASN A 85 -13.84 1.65 -6.27
CA ASN A 85 -12.48 1.50 -5.75
C ASN A 85 -11.84 2.87 -5.46
N LEU A 86 -12.13 3.89 -6.26
CA LEU A 86 -11.66 5.26 -5.99
C LEU A 86 -12.33 5.87 -4.76
N ARG A 87 -13.63 5.61 -4.55
CA ARG A 87 -14.34 5.96 -3.31
C ARG A 87 -13.67 5.32 -2.09
N LEU A 88 -13.36 4.03 -2.17
CA LEU A 88 -12.64 3.32 -1.11
C LEU A 88 -11.24 3.88 -0.87
N MET A 89 -10.49 4.25 -1.92
CA MET A 89 -9.17 4.88 -1.77
C MET A 89 -9.28 6.25 -1.09
N ARG A 90 -10.26 7.06 -1.48
CA ARG A 90 -10.56 8.35 -0.85
C ARG A 90 -10.90 8.18 0.63
N GLN A 91 -11.81 7.26 0.95
CA GLN A 91 -12.16 6.93 2.33
C GLN A 91 -10.94 6.41 3.10
N PHE A 92 -10.13 5.55 2.49
CA PHE A 92 -8.91 5.02 3.09
C PHE A 92 -7.95 6.14 3.51
N TYR A 93 -7.77 7.16 2.69
CA TYR A 93 -6.99 8.32 3.10
C TYR A 93 -7.66 9.05 4.28
N LEU A 94 -8.95 9.37 4.19
CA LEU A 94 -9.66 10.11 5.25
C LEU A 94 -9.65 9.38 6.61
N THR A 95 -9.81 8.06 6.62
CA THR A 95 -9.76 7.23 7.84
C THR A 95 -8.33 7.12 8.40
N TYR A 96 -7.32 6.97 7.54
CA TYR A 96 -5.94 6.68 7.95
C TYR A 96 -4.97 7.89 7.77
N GLN A 97 -5.48 9.13 7.63
CA GLN A 97 -4.66 10.35 7.45
C GLN A 97 -3.95 10.79 8.73
N SER A 98 -4.50 10.48 9.92
CA SER A 98 -3.98 10.96 11.19
C SER A 98 -2.69 10.20 11.58
N PRO A 99 -1.65 10.88 12.11
CA PRO A 99 -0.41 10.23 12.58
C PRO A 99 -0.61 9.31 13.80
N LYS A 100 -1.82 9.21 14.36
CA LYS A 100 -2.13 8.47 15.58
C LYS A 100 -2.33 6.95 15.43
N ILE A 101 -2.20 6.39 14.23
CA ILE A 101 -2.05 4.92 14.06
C ILE A 101 -0.57 4.50 14.28
N SER A 102 0.26 5.45 14.73
CA SER A 102 1.63 5.24 15.21
C SER A 102 1.64 4.92 16.72
N GLN A 103 1.08 3.78 17.10
CA GLN A 103 1.46 3.15 18.36
C GLN A 103 1.85 1.70 18.14
N THR A 104 3.04 1.52 17.57
CA THR A 104 4.03 0.63 18.19
C THR A 104 5.44 1.15 17.86
N VAL A 105 5.99 1.87 18.85
CA VAL A 105 7.40 2.13 19.15
C VAL A 105 8.42 2.07 17.99
N SER A 106 8.78 3.23 17.45
CA SER A 106 10.19 3.64 17.47
C SER A 106 10.27 5.16 17.32
N GLY A 107 11.07 5.77 18.18
CA GLY A 107 11.07 7.20 18.43
C GLY A 107 11.60 8.03 17.27
N LYS A 108 11.02 9.22 17.17
CA LYS A 108 11.64 10.48 16.74
C LYS A 108 12.20 10.50 15.32
N LEU A 109 11.44 11.11 14.41
CA LEU A 109 12.06 11.80 13.29
C LEU A 109 11.30 13.10 13.01
N ASP A 110 12.08 14.17 12.98
CA ASP A 110 11.65 15.56 13.10
C ASP A 110 10.78 16.05 11.93
N LYS A 111 9.89 16.98 12.28
CA LYS A 111 9.10 17.77 11.32
C LYS A 111 10.06 18.55 10.43
N GLU A 112 9.89 18.43 9.12
CA GLU A 112 10.28 19.53 8.24
C GLU A 112 9.30 19.75 7.10
N ASN A 113 8.99 21.04 6.93
CA ASN A 113 7.95 21.60 6.09
C ASN A 113 8.38 21.66 4.61
N SER A 114 7.36 21.68 3.75
CA SER A 114 7.25 22.37 2.45
C SER A 114 8.51 22.55 1.59
N GLU A 115 8.51 21.95 0.39
CA GLU A 115 8.67 22.66 -0.90
C GLU A 115 9.07 21.73 -2.07
N THR A 116 8.99 22.30 -3.26
CA THR A 116 8.43 21.74 -4.48
C THR A 116 9.52 21.30 -5.44
N MET A 117 10.06 20.10 -5.31
CA MET A 117 10.75 19.44 -6.43
C MET A 117 10.50 17.92 -6.42
N SER A 118 10.09 17.43 -7.60
CA SER A 118 9.92 16.02 -8.00
C SER A 118 8.89 15.18 -7.21
N ARG A 119 7.60 15.37 -7.53
CA ARG A 119 6.49 14.48 -7.10
C ARG A 119 6.73 13.00 -7.40
N ASN A 120 7.47 12.68 -8.45
CA ASN A 120 7.76 11.28 -8.81
C ASN A 120 8.83 10.68 -7.89
N SER A 121 9.87 11.44 -7.53
CA SER A 121 10.90 10.97 -6.60
C SER A 121 10.35 10.78 -5.19
N LYS A 122 9.51 11.70 -4.69
CA LYS A 122 8.89 11.60 -3.35
C LYS A 122 7.90 10.44 -3.26
N THR A 123 7.17 10.12 -4.34
CA THR A 123 6.26 8.95 -4.37
C THR A 123 7.05 7.63 -4.42
N ALA A 124 8.09 7.56 -5.24
CA ALA A 124 8.97 6.38 -5.29
C ALA A 124 9.72 6.16 -3.97
N LEU A 125 10.19 7.23 -3.33
CA LEU A 125 10.81 7.20 -1.99
C LEU A 125 9.80 6.80 -0.90
N ALA A 126 8.56 7.29 -0.97
CA ALA A 126 7.52 6.89 -0.03
C ALA A 126 7.15 5.42 -0.16
N ILE A 127 7.07 4.86 -1.37
CA ILE A 127 6.89 3.41 -1.59
C ILE A 127 8.03 2.61 -0.94
N ARG A 128 9.25 3.14 -0.98
CA ARG A 128 10.44 2.53 -0.35
C ARG A 128 10.48 2.68 1.18
N CYS A 129 9.90 3.75 1.74
CA CYS A 129 9.95 4.09 3.18
C CYS A 129 8.64 3.84 3.96
N TYR A 130 7.56 3.37 3.33
CA TYR A 130 6.30 3.01 4.01
C TYR A 130 6.06 1.51 4.30
N PRO A 131 7.05 0.58 4.29
CA PRO A 131 6.73 -0.84 4.47
C PRO A 131 6.20 -1.20 5.85
N GLU A 132 6.38 -0.34 6.86
CA GLU A 132 5.91 -0.60 8.23
C GLU A 132 4.53 0.01 8.55
N ARG A 133 3.98 0.89 7.70
CA ARG A 133 2.69 1.54 7.97
C ARG A 133 1.48 0.71 7.54
N PHE A 134 1.66 -0.17 6.55
CA PHE A 134 0.59 -0.96 5.96
C PHE A 134 0.96 -2.44 5.93
N ALA A 135 0.72 -3.10 7.06
CA ALA A 135 1.01 -4.53 7.24
C ALA A 135 -0.02 -5.46 6.57
N LEU A 136 -1.19 -4.92 6.21
CA LEU A 136 -2.35 -5.69 5.75
C LEU A 136 -2.54 -5.56 4.24
N SER A 137 -3.20 -6.54 3.62
CA SER A 137 -3.52 -6.50 2.18
C SER A 137 -4.68 -5.53 1.90
N TRP A 138 -4.80 -5.08 0.64
CA TRP A 138 -5.91 -4.21 0.25
C TRP A 138 -7.28 -4.84 0.53
N SER A 139 -7.45 -6.15 0.29
CA SER A 139 -8.69 -6.85 0.61
C SER A 139 -9.09 -6.73 2.08
N HIS A 140 -8.10 -6.70 2.98
CA HIS A 140 -8.34 -6.50 4.40
C HIS A 140 -8.80 -5.08 4.71
N TYR A 141 -8.13 -4.06 4.15
CA TYR A 141 -8.58 -2.67 4.31
C TYR A 141 -9.98 -2.44 3.76
N ARG A 142 -10.34 -3.05 2.63
CA ARG A 142 -11.71 -2.99 2.09
C ARG A 142 -12.74 -3.57 3.05
N LEU A 143 -12.38 -4.59 3.83
CA LEU A 143 -13.27 -5.17 4.83
C LEU A 143 -13.43 -4.22 6.01
N LEU A 144 -12.33 -3.65 6.52
CA LEU A 144 -12.38 -2.65 7.61
C LEU A 144 -13.23 -1.43 7.22
N LEU A 145 -13.02 -0.89 6.01
CA LEU A 145 -13.72 0.30 5.53
C LEU A 145 -15.23 0.10 5.34
N ARG A 146 -15.72 -1.15 5.24
CA ARG A 146 -17.16 -1.45 5.21
C ARG A 146 -17.84 -1.34 6.57
N PHE A 147 -17.07 -1.46 7.65
CA PHE A 147 -17.58 -1.36 9.03
C PHE A 147 -17.46 0.05 9.60
N ASP A 148 -16.77 0.95 8.89
CA ASP A 148 -16.57 2.36 9.26
C ASP A 148 -17.60 3.30 8.58
N GLU A 149 -18.66 2.78 7.96
CA GLU A 149 -19.79 3.62 7.51
C GLU A 149 -20.69 3.97 8.72
N PRO A 150 -20.94 5.25 9.03
CA PRO A 150 -21.83 5.67 10.13
C PRO A 150 -23.31 5.34 9.87
#